data_AF-A0A7X9DI61-F1
#
_entry.id   AF-A0A7X9DI61-F1
#
_cell.length_a   1.000
_cell.length_b   1.000
_cell.length_c   1.000
_cell.angle_alpha   90.00
_cell.angle_beta   90.00
_cell.angle_gamma   90.00
#
_symmetry.space_group_name_H-M   'P 1'
#
loop_
_entity.id
_entity.type
_entity.pdbx_description
1 polymer ?
#
loop_
_entity_poly.entity_id
_entity_poly.type
_entity_poly.pdbx_seq_one_letter_code
_entity_poly.pdbx_strand_id
1 'polypeptide(L)'
;MEQEKKIKDIETLLKERRPLEDIAQDILDGAFGELDMERKDSLDRFLDFVYSKVQRGNPFIIHLAYSTKRMIDSELEAKVKELINEHLYPDIILPLLKFFTRNVHNSDTNLYIAYLIENENIIKAIYETYLLFKKDIFETDKDKRTQNVRRMQQFLARIDTISASPLDAAARLKFILEFLALKQNVSHIYTLDNVKLSN
;
A
#
# COMPACT_ATOMS: atom_id res chain seq x y z
N MET A 1 26.67 -11.44 -15.60
CA MET A 1 25.78 -11.97 -16.65
C MET A 1 25.05 -13.29 -16.31
N GLU A 2 25.16 -13.83 -15.09
CA GLU A 2 24.35 -15.01 -14.66
C GLU A 2 23.48 -14.74 -13.42
N GLN A 3 23.69 -13.63 -12.72
CA GLN A 3 22.87 -13.18 -11.58
C GLN A 3 21.73 -12.23 -11.97
N GLU A 4 21.69 -11.74 -13.22
CA GLU A 4 20.61 -10.88 -13.74
C GLU A 4 19.36 -11.67 -14.19
N LYS A 5 19.41 -13.02 -14.16
CA LYS A 5 18.32 -13.90 -14.65
C LYS A 5 17.45 -14.54 -13.58
N LYS A 6 17.62 -14.19 -12.29
CA LYS A 6 16.83 -14.76 -11.19
C LYS A 6 15.82 -13.79 -10.55
N ILE A 7 15.53 -12.66 -11.20
CA ILE A 7 14.23 -12.01 -11.00
C ILE A 7 13.28 -12.76 -11.94
N LYS A 8 12.68 -13.85 -11.48
CA LYS A 8 11.51 -14.39 -12.18
C LYS A 8 10.51 -13.24 -12.27
N ASP A 9 10.14 -12.85 -13.49
CA ASP A 9 9.08 -11.88 -13.74
C ASP A 9 7.87 -12.24 -12.86
N ILE A 10 7.43 -11.33 -12.00
CA ILE A 10 6.32 -11.56 -11.05
C ILE A 10 5.07 -12.02 -11.81
N GLU A 11 4.91 -11.58 -13.05
CA GLU A 11 3.88 -12.07 -13.94
C GLU A 11 4.02 -13.56 -14.26
N THR A 12 5.24 -14.04 -14.48
CA THR A 12 5.53 -15.45 -14.75
C THR A 12 5.32 -16.27 -13.47
N LEU A 13 5.77 -15.76 -12.32
CA LEU A 13 5.54 -16.40 -11.00
C LEU A 13 4.06 -16.66 -10.72
N LEU A 14 3.20 -15.67 -10.96
CA LEU A 14 1.77 -15.76 -10.65
C LEU A 14 0.97 -16.58 -11.67
N LYS A 15 1.51 -16.77 -12.89
CA LYS A 15 0.95 -17.63 -13.94
C LYS A 15 1.35 -19.11 -13.77
N GLU A 16 2.43 -19.40 -13.08
CA GLU A 16 2.82 -20.77 -12.75
C GLU A 16 1.75 -21.43 -11.85
N ARG A 17 1.41 -22.70 -12.12
CA ARG A 17 0.53 -23.49 -11.25
C ARG A 17 1.32 -24.01 -10.05
N ARG A 18 1.72 -23.10 -9.16
CA ARG A 18 2.37 -23.41 -7.88
C ARG A 18 1.47 -23.01 -6.70
N PRO A 19 1.64 -23.63 -5.52
CA PRO A 19 1.03 -23.17 -4.28
C PRO A 19 1.36 -21.69 -4.02
N LEU A 20 0.43 -20.94 -3.44
CA LEU A 20 0.62 -19.50 -3.19
C LEU A 20 1.63 -19.26 -2.08
N GLU A 21 1.78 -20.20 -1.15
CA GLU A 21 2.78 -20.21 -0.09
C GLU A 21 4.20 -20.18 -0.68
N ASP A 22 4.46 -21.02 -1.69
CA ASP A 22 5.77 -21.08 -2.36
C ASP A 22 6.07 -19.78 -3.12
N ILE A 23 5.04 -19.20 -3.75
CA ILE A 23 5.17 -17.93 -4.46
C ILE A 23 5.43 -16.78 -3.47
N ALA A 24 4.74 -16.79 -2.32
CA ALA A 24 4.96 -15.81 -1.27
C ALA A 24 6.38 -15.91 -0.70
N GLN A 25 6.87 -17.13 -0.46
CA GLN A 25 8.25 -17.33 0.00
C GLN A 25 9.27 -16.85 -1.03
N ASP A 26 9.08 -17.13 -2.32
CA ASP A 26 9.93 -16.60 -3.41
C ASP A 26 9.96 -15.05 -3.39
N ILE A 27 8.81 -14.41 -3.14
CA ILE A 27 8.71 -12.94 -3.03
C ILE A 27 9.45 -12.46 -1.77
N LEU A 28 9.20 -13.06 -0.60
CA LEU A 28 9.81 -12.67 0.66
C LEU A 28 11.33 -12.89 0.65
N ASP A 29 11.82 -14.00 0.13
CA ASP A 29 13.26 -14.28 0.00
C ASP A 29 13.94 -13.24 -0.91
N GLY A 30 13.24 -12.79 -1.96
CA GLY A 30 13.67 -11.69 -2.81
C GLY A 30 13.75 -10.34 -2.07
N ALA A 31 12.96 -10.15 -1.02
CA ALA A 31 12.93 -8.93 -0.21
C ALA A 31 14.14 -8.88 0.72
N PHE A 32 14.48 -10.02 1.33
CA PHE A 32 15.61 -10.14 2.26
C PHE A 32 16.97 -10.31 1.56
N GLY A 33 16.99 -10.82 0.31
CA GLY A 33 18.21 -11.00 -0.48
C GLY A 33 18.82 -9.72 -1.05
N GLU A 34 18.01 -8.68 -1.28
CA GLU A 34 18.46 -7.38 -1.75
C GLU A 34 18.79 -6.46 -0.55
N LEU A 35 19.94 -6.68 0.10
CA LEU A 35 20.51 -5.79 1.15
C LEU A 35 20.91 -4.37 0.64
N ASP A 36 20.54 -4.03 -0.59
CA ASP A 36 20.94 -2.80 -1.27
C ASP A 36 19.79 -1.78 -1.20
N MET A 37 19.89 -0.79 -0.30
CA MET A 37 18.84 0.20 -0.01
C MET A 37 18.38 1.03 -1.23
N GLU A 38 19.09 0.95 -2.36
CA GLU A 38 18.77 1.68 -3.59
C GLU A 38 17.92 0.89 -4.61
N ARG A 39 17.80 -0.44 -4.49
CA ARG A 39 16.97 -1.26 -5.39
C ARG A 39 15.57 -1.45 -4.82
N LYS A 40 14.55 -1.39 -5.68
CA LYS A 40 13.17 -1.68 -5.30
C LYS A 40 13.11 -3.12 -4.79
N ASP A 41 12.76 -3.25 -3.52
CA ASP A 41 12.41 -4.49 -2.84
C ASP A 41 11.44 -5.34 -3.69
N SER A 42 11.53 -6.66 -3.64
CA SER A 42 10.62 -7.56 -4.36
C SER A 42 9.15 -7.30 -4.00
N LEU A 43 8.85 -6.89 -2.76
CA LEU A 43 7.51 -6.50 -2.31
C LEU A 43 7.04 -5.20 -2.98
N ASP A 44 7.95 -4.22 -3.13
CA ASP A 44 7.65 -2.98 -3.87
C ASP A 44 7.38 -3.30 -5.36
N ARG A 45 8.16 -4.22 -5.97
CA ARG A 45 7.92 -4.69 -7.35
C ARG A 45 6.60 -5.45 -7.49
N PHE A 46 6.23 -6.24 -6.48
CA PHE A 46 4.95 -6.93 -6.44
C PHE A 46 3.79 -5.93 -6.43
N LEU A 47 3.85 -4.91 -5.58
CA LEU A 47 2.83 -3.85 -5.55
C LEU A 47 2.77 -3.05 -6.86
N ASP A 48 3.91 -2.75 -7.48
CA ASP A 48 3.95 -2.11 -8.80
C ASP A 48 3.28 -2.98 -9.89
N PHE A 49 3.53 -4.30 -9.86
CA PHE A 49 2.88 -5.25 -10.76
C PHE A 49 1.36 -5.28 -10.55
N VAL A 50 0.92 -5.42 -9.30
CA VAL A 50 -0.49 -5.43 -8.91
C VAL A 50 -1.17 -4.14 -9.37
N TYR A 51 -0.56 -3.00 -9.06
CA TYR A 51 -1.04 -1.69 -9.51
C TYR A 51 -1.19 -1.64 -11.04
N SER A 52 -0.19 -2.08 -11.79
CA SER A 52 -0.23 -2.10 -13.26
C SER A 52 -1.40 -2.93 -13.80
N LYS A 53 -1.69 -4.08 -13.18
CA LYS A 53 -2.80 -4.96 -13.57
C LYS A 53 -4.16 -4.36 -13.23
N VAL A 54 -4.34 -3.77 -12.04
CA VAL A 54 -5.60 -3.11 -11.66
C VAL A 54 -5.84 -1.85 -12.49
N GLN A 55 -4.81 -1.06 -12.78
CA GLN A 55 -4.93 0.19 -13.55
C GLN A 55 -5.48 -0.04 -14.97
N ARG A 56 -5.08 -1.15 -15.61
CA ARG A 56 -5.57 -1.59 -16.93
C ARG A 56 -6.93 -2.27 -16.89
N GLY A 57 -7.43 -2.50 -15.69
CA GLY A 57 -8.68 -3.16 -15.42
C GLY A 57 -9.93 -2.31 -15.65
N ASN A 58 -11.07 -2.87 -15.26
CA ASN A 58 -12.37 -2.27 -15.46
C ASN A 58 -12.71 -1.33 -14.29
N PRO A 59 -13.35 -0.17 -14.56
CA PRO A 59 -13.91 0.67 -13.51
C PRO A 59 -14.86 -0.12 -12.61
N PHE A 60 -14.73 0.09 -11.31
CA PHE A 60 -15.61 -0.49 -10.30
C PHE A 60 -16.00 0.60 -9.31
N ILE A 61 -17.28 0.95 -9.32
CA ILE A 61 -17.81 2.08 -8.56
C ILE A 61 -18.61 1.52 -7.40
N ILE A 62 -18.03 1.51 -6.20
CA ILE A 62 -18.74 1.21 -4.95
C ILE A 62 -19.55 2.44 -4.52
N HIS A 63 -18.95 3.62 -4.68
CA HIS A 63 -19.54 4.90 -4.29
C HIS A 63 -19.07 5.99 -5.27
N LEU A 64 -19.93 6.98 -5.55
CA LEU A 64 -19.62 8.05 -6.51
C LEU A 64 -18.40 8.89 -6.11
N ALA A 65 -18.14 9.02 -4.81
CA ALA A 65 -16.98 9.74 -4.29
C ALA A 65 -15.68 8.91 -4.24
N TYR A 66 -15.76 7.58 -4.40
CA TYR A 66 -14.64 6.67 -4.24
C TYR A 66 -14.61 5.66 -5.39
N SER A 67 -14.17 6.12 -6.56
CA SER A 67 -14.04 5.26 -7.73
C SER A 67 -12.79 4.39 -7.62
N THR A 68 -12.92 3.10 -7.91
CA THR A 68 -11.80 2.16 -7.96
C THR A 68 -11.82 1.37 -9.27
N LYS A 69 -10.90 0.44 -9.44
CA LYS A 69 -10.83 -0.49 -10.57
C LYS A 69 -10.64 -1.90 -10.06
N ARG A 70 -11.04 -2.86 -10.88
CA ARG A 70 -10.81 -4.30 -10.67
C ARG A 70 -9.97 -4.86 -11.80
N MET A 71 -9.15 -5.86 -11.52
CA MET A 71 -8.38 -6.52 -12.58
C MET A 71 -9.33 -7.14 -13.62
N ILE A 72 -8.85 -7.25 -14.86
CA ILE A 72 -9.60 -7.94 -15.92
C ILE A 72 -9.72 -9.44 -15.59
N ASP A 73 -8.64 -10.01 -15.07
CA ASP A 73 -8.54 -11.41 -14.69
C ASP A 73 -8.96 -11.60 -13.23
N SER A 74 -10.12 -12.25 -13.02
CA SER A 74 -10.67 -12.50 -11.70
C SER A 74 -9.89 -13.56 -10.91
N GLU A 75 -9.27 -14.52 -11.58
CA GLU A 75 -8.45 -15.55 -10.92
C GLU A 75 -7.16 -14.91 -10.39
N LEU A 76 -6.53 -14.05 -11.19
CA LEU A 76 -5.37 -13.29 -10.75
C LEU A 76 -5.71 -12.35 -9.59
N GLU A 77 -6.86 -11.67 -9.65
CA GLU A 77 -7.31 -10.81 -8.56
C GLU A 77 -7.49 -11.59 -7.25
N ALA A 78 -8.12 -12.78 -7.30
CA ALA A 78 -8.31 -13.63 -6.14
C ALA A 78 -6.97 -14.08 -5.54
N LYS A 79 -6.02 -14.53 -6.37
CA LYS A 79 -4.68 -14.90 -5.92
C LYS A 79 -3.95 -13.73 -5.26
N VAL A 80 -4.03 -12.54 -5.85
CA VAL A 80 -3.37 -11.35 -5.30
C VAL A 80 -3.99 -10.94 -3.97
N LYS A 81 -5.32 -11.05 -3.82
CA LYS A 81 -5.98 -10.83 -2.54
C LYS A 81 -5.49 -11.81 -1.48
N GLU A 82 -5.43 -13.10 -1.81
CA GLU A 82 -4.94 -14.12 -0.87
C GLU A 82 -3.48 -13.86 -0.47
N LEU A 83 -2.61 -13.54 -1.43
CA LEU A 83 -1.21 -13.18 -1.16
C LEU A 83 -1.09 -11.97 -0.23
N ILE A 84 -1.82 -10.88 -0.49
CA ILE A 84 -1.73 -9.66 0.33
C ILE A 84 -2.25 -9.92 1.75
N ASN A 85 -3.34 -10.66 1.89
CA ASN A 85 -4.07 -10.76 3.15
C ASN A 85 -3.62 -11.93 4.02
N GLU A 86 -3.00 -12.96 3.46
CA GLU A 86 -2.62 -14.18 4.19
C GLU A 86 -1.11 -14.42 4.12
N HIS A 87 -0.55 -14.59 2.93
CA HIS A 87 0.80 -15.16 2.76
C HIS A 87 1.95 -14.14 2.85
N LEU A 88 1.73 -12.89 2.44
CA LEU A 88 2.71 -11.80 2.55
C LEU A 88 2.53 -10.98 3.83
N TYR A 89 1.50 -11.29 4.63
CA TYR A 89 1.34 -10.71 5.94
C TYR A 89 2.32 -11.37 6.93
N PRO A 90 3.03 -10.60 7.79
CA PRO A 90 2.89 -9.16 8.04
C PRO A 90 3.83 -8.26 7.21
N ASP A 91 4.77 -8.83 6.44
CA ASP A 91 5.86 -8.09 5.79
C ASP A 91 5.38 -7.07 4.74
N ILE A 92 4.22 -7.29 4.13
CA ILE A 92 3.61 -6.38 3.14
C ILE A 92 3.09 -5.05 3.72
N ILE A 93 2.93 -4.93 5.04
CA ILE A 93 2.36 -3.73 5.69
C ILE A 93 3.19 -2.50 5.36
N LEU A 94 4.51 -2.55 5.55
CA LEU A 94 5.38 -1.39 5.33
C LEU A 94 5.42 -0.98 3.84
N PRO A 95 5.57 -1.90 2.86
CA PRO A 95 5.39 -1.62 1.43
C PRO A 95 4.05 -0.94 1.09
N LEU A 96 2.93 -1.40 1.66
CA LEU A 96 1.62 -0.78 1.45
C LEU A 96 1.57 0.65 1.99
N LEU A 97 2.05 0.87 3.20
CA LEU A 97 2.08 2.20 3.80
C LEU A 97 2.99 3.16 3.02
N LYS A 98 4.13 2.68 2.51
CA LYS A 98 4.99 3.43 1.58
C LYS A 98 4.22 3.81 0.31
N PHE A 99 3.55 2.83 -0.32
CA PHE A 99 2.78 3.05 -1.54
C PHE A 99 1.73 4.14 -1.35
N PHE A 100 0.92 4.05 -0.29
CA PHE A 100 -0.15 5.00 -0.01
C PHE A 100 0.34 6.42 0.31
N THR A 101 1.54 6.55 0.86
CA THR A 101 2.07 7.83 1.35
C THR A 101 2.98 8.56 0.36
N ARG A 102 3.62 7.87 -0.59
CA ARG A 102 4.61 8.47 -1.51
C ARG A 102 4.04 9.37 -2.59
N ASN A 103 2.73 9.35 -2.87
CA ASN A 103 2.07 10.23 -3.85
C ASN A 103 2.72 10.24 -5.26
N VAL A 104 3.32 9.13 -5.67
CA VAL A 104 3.91 9.00 -7.02
C VAL A 104 2.81 8.96 -8.10
N HIS A 105 1.59 8.66 -7.69
CA HIS A 105 0.42 8.48 -8.54
C HIS A 105 -0.73 9.41 -8.10
N ASN A 106 -1.84 9.42 -8.83
CA ASN A 106 -3.06 10.13 -8.44
C ASN A 106 -3.68 9.48 -7.18
N SER A 107 -4.24 10.25 -6.24
CA SER A 107 -4.94 9.77 -5.03
C SER A 107 -5.90 8.62 -5.28
N ASP A 108 -6.61 8.60 -6.42
CA ASP A 108 -7.55 7.52 -6.78
C ASP A 108 -6.87 6.15 -6.94
N THR A 109 -5.59 6.14 -7.30
CA THR A 109 -4.81 4.90 -7.48
C THR A 109 -4.59 4.15 -6.16
N ASN A 110 -4.61 4.87 -5.03
CA ASN A 110 -4.58 4.23 -3.72
C ASN A 110 -5.80 3.33 -3.50
N LEU A 111 -6.95 3.70 -4.05
CA LEU A 111 -8.18 2.90 -3.91
C LEU A 111 -8.12 1.59 -4.71
N TYR A 112 -7.28 1.51 -5.74
CA TYR A 112 -7.07 0.29 -6.52
C TYR A 112 -6.41 -0.79 -5.67
N ILE A 113 -5.38 -0.40 -4.91
CA ILE A 113 -4.69 -1.30 -3.98
C ILE A 113 -5.52 -1.52 -2.71
N ALA A 114 -6.13 -0.46 -2.17
CA ALA A 114 -6.99 -0.59 -0.98
C ALA A 114 -8.17 -1.54 -1.21
N TYR A 115 -8.68 -1.64 -2.44
CA TYR A 115 -9.73 -2.61 -2.78
C TYR A 115 -9.29 -4.06 -2.56
N LEU A 116 -8.00 -4.37 -2.65
CA LEU A 116 -7.48 -5.74 -2.47
C LEU A 116 -7.23 -6.09 -0.99
N ILE A 117 -7.31 -5.12 -0.08
CA ILE A 117 -7.07 -5.32 1.36
C ILE A 117 -8.36 -5.73 2.07
N GLU A 118 -8.29 -6.83 2.80
CA GLU A 118 -9.38 -7.41 3.59
C GLU A 118 -8.92 -7.73 5.03
N ASN A 119 -7.62 -8.01 5.23
CA ASN A 119 -7.02 -8.31 6.53
C ASN A 119 -7.09 -7.11 7.50
N GLU A 120 -7.72 -7.33 8.65
CA GLU A 120 -7.98 -6.32 9.67
C GLU A 120 -6.71 -5.71 10.28
N ASN A 121 -5.64 -6.49 10.42
CA ASN A 121 -4.38 -6.00 10.98
C ASN A 121 -3.69 -5.02 10.03
N ILE A 122 -3.81 -5.23 8.72
CA ILE A 122 -3.33 -4.26 7.71
C ILE A 122 -4.13 -2.96 7.83
N ILE A 123 -5.46 -3.06 7.93
CA ILE A 123 -6.35 -1.90 8.09
C ILE A 123 -6.04 -1.14 9.37
N LYS A 124 -5.81 -1.85 10.47
CA LYS A 124 -5.39 -1.27 11.74
C LYS A 124 -4.06 -0.52 11.61
N ALA A 125 -3.07 -1.09 10.92
CA ALA A 125 -1.79 -0.42 10.68
C ALA A 125 -1.95 0.87 9.85
N ILE A 126 -2.85 0.87 8.85
CA ILE A 126 -3.20 2.08 8.08
C ILE A 126 -3.83 3.14 9.00
N TYR A 127 -4.76 2.73 9.87
CA TYR A 127 -5.42 3.62 10.82
C TYR A 127 -4.47 4.22 11.86
N GLU A 128 -3.59 3.40 12.46
CA GLU A 128 -2.58 3.87 13.41
C GLU A 128 -1.59 4.84 12.77
N THR A 129 -1.19 4.58 11.51
CA THR A 129 -0.34 5.49 10.74
C THR A 129 -1.06 6.80 10.42
N TYR A 130 -2.37 6.75 10.13
CA TYR A 130 -3.19 7.94 9.97
C TYR A 130 -3.23 8.79 11.24
N LEU A 131 -3.42 8.18 12.41
CA LEU A 131 -3.42 8.89 13.69
C LEU A 131 -2.07 9.56 13.97
N LEU A 132 -0.97 8.88 13.64
CA LEU A 132 0.38 9.44 13.75
C LEU A 132 0.52 10.71 12.91
N PHE A 133 0.16 10.66 11.63
CA PHE A 133 0.26 11.84 10.76
C PHE A 133 -0.74 12.93 11.11
N LYS A 134 -1.95 12.58 11.56
CA LYS A 134 -2.95 13.54 12.04
C LYS A 134 -2.40 14.35 13.23
N LYS A 135 -1.72 13.68 14.16
CA LYS A 135 -1.05 14.34 15.29
C LYS A 135 0.06 15.28 14.80
N ASP A 136 0.86 14.82 13.84
CA ASP A 136 1.98 15.60 13.31
C ASP A 136 1.54 16.90 12.62
N ILE A 137 0.32 17.00 12.06
CA ILE A 137 -0.20 18.24 11.43
C ILE A 137 -0.07 19.46 12.34
N PHE A 138 -0.32 19.27 13.64
CA PHE A 138 -0.33 20.36 14.63
C PHE A 138 0.99 20.48 15.40
N GLU A 139 2.01 19.70 15.06
CA GLU A 139 3.34 19.81 15.68
C GLU A 139 3.98 21.14 15.31
N THR A 140 4.40 21.92 16.31
CA THR A 140 4.98 23.25 16.12
C THR A 140 6.37 23.22 15.50
N ASP A 141 7.17 22.22 15.86
CA ASP A 141 8.52 22.01 15.36
C ASP A 141 8.48 21.46 13.92
N LYS A 142 9.00 22.23 12.95
CA LYS A 142 8.97 21.88 11.52
C LYS A 142 9.72 20.59 11.20
N ASP A 143 10.82 20.32 11.88
CA ASP A 143 11.64 19.14 11.61
C ASP A 143 10.96 17.89 12.13
N LYS A 144 10.39 17.95 13.34
CA LYS A 144 9.60 16.85 13.92
C LYS A 144 8.31 16.61 13.16
N ARG A 145 7.62 17.69 12.75
CA ARG A 145 6.36 17.64 11.99
C ARG A 145 6.44 16.71 10.79
N THR A 146 7.53 16.75 10.03
CA THR A 146 7.67 15.96 8.79
C THR A 146 8.42 14.65 8.98
N GLN A 147 8.96 14.38 10.18
CA GLN A 147 9.89 13.28 10.42
C GLN A 147 9.26 11.90 10.17
N ASN A 148 8.05 11.66 10.68
CA ASN A 148 7.39 10.36 10.53
C ASN A 148 7.00 10.10 9.07
N VAL A 149 6.52 11.13 8.36
CA VAL A 149 6.18 11.04 6.93
C VAL A 149 7.42 10.70 6.11
N ARG A 150 8.55 11.38 6.36
CA ARG A 150 9.83 11.07 5.68
C ARG A 150 10.31 9.66 5.96
N ARG A 151 10.21 9.20 7.22
CA ARG A 151 10.57 7.83 7.61
C ARG A 151 9.70 6.81 6.88
N MET A 152 8.40 7.05 6.80
CA MET A 152 7.45 6.16 6.11
C MET A 152 7.70 6.13 4.62
N GLN A 153 7.86 7.28 3.98
CA GLN A 153 8.15 7.38 2.55
C GLN A 153 9.54 6.81 2.20
N GLN A 154 10.43 6.64 3.19
CA GLN A 154 11.83 6.27 3.00
C GLN A 154 12.48 7.07 1.86
N PHE A 155 12.23 8.37 1.83
CA PHE A 155 12.88 9.21 0.83
C PHE A 155 14.38 9.20 1.09
N LEU A 156 15.16 8.83 0.06
CA LEU A 156 16.59 9.08 0.03
C LEU A 156 16.81 10.56 0.38
N ALA A 157 17.83 10.84 1.18
CA ALA A 157 18.06 12.06 1.96
C ALA A 157 18.14 13.41 1.19
N ARG A 158 17.67 13.49 -0.06
CA ARG A 158 17.80 14.62 -0.99
C ARG A 158 16.48 15.17 -1.54
N ILE A 159 15.31 14.77 -1.03
CA ILE A 159 14.02 15.30 -1.52
C ILE A 159 13.51 16.43 -0.63
N ASP A 160 13.02 17.50 -1.27
CA ASP A 160 12.45 18.68 -0.64
C ASP A 160 11.36 18.33 0.37
N THR A 161 11.42 18.99 1.53
CA THR A 161 10.49 18.85 2.67
C THR A 161 9.03 19.07 2.28
N ILE A 162 8.81 19.75 1.14
CA ILE A 162 7.51 20.05 0.54
C ILE A 162 6.73 18.76 0.21
N SER A 163 7.41 17.70 -0.20
CA SER A 163 6.78 16.42 -0.59
C SER A 163 6.34 15.54 0.60
N ALA A 164 6.80 15.86 1.82
CA ALA A 164 6.58 15.08 3.04
C ALA A 164 5.58 15.77 4.01
N SER A 165 4.55 16.43 3.45
CA SER A 165 3.48 17.08 4.21
C SER A 165 2.65 16.05 5.00
N PRO A 166 2.55 16.16 6.35
CA PRO A 166 1.69 15.30 7.16
C PRO A 166 0.21 15.49 6.88
N LEU A 167 -0.20 16.70 6.51
CA LEU A 167 -1.58 16.97 6.12
C LEU A 167 -1.95 16.17 4.87
N ASP A 168 -1.08 16.18 3.86
CA ASP A 168 -1.35 15.45 2.61
C ASP A 168 -1.31 13.94 2.84
N ALA A 169 -0.35 13.45 3.63
CA ALA A 169 -0.27 12.03 3.99
C ALA A 169 -1.51 11.58 4.78
N ALA A 170 -1.92 12.34 5.79
CA ALA A 170 -3.12 12.06 6.56
C ALA A 170 -4.39 12.13 5.71
N ALA A 171 -4.49 13.09 4.77
CA ALA A 171 -5.62 13.19 3.85
C ALA A 171 -5.72 11.97 2.91
N ARG A 172 -4.59 11.48 2.38
CA ARG A 172 -4.55 10.24 1.57
C ARG A 172 -4.99 9.02 2.38
N LEU A 173 -4.47 8.86 3.60
CA LEU A 173 -4.86 7.73 4.46
C LEU A 173 -6.33 7.84 4.89
N LYS A 174 -6.83 9.05 5.18
CA LYS A 174 -8.26 9.30 5.42
C LYS A 174 -9.11 8.82 4.25
N PHE A 175 -8.73 9.19 3.02
CA PHE A 175 -9.46 8.79 1.81
C PHE A 175 -9.54 7.26 1.66
N ILE A 176 -8.46 6.56 1.96
CA ILE A 176 -8.40 5.08 1.98
C ILE A 176 -9.29 4.50 3.09
N LEU A 177 -9.22 5.04 4.31
CA LEU A 177 -10.00 4.55 5.45
C LEU A 177 -11.51 4.76 5.23
N GLU A 178 -11.93 5.90 4.70
CA GLU A 178 -13.34 6.12 4.34
C GLU A 178 -13.82 5.10 3.30
N PHE A 179 -12.99 4.82 2.28
CA PHE A 179 -13.29 3.78 1.30
C PHE A 179 -13.38 2.38 1.92
N LEU A 180 -12.44 2.01 2.80
CA LEU A 180 -12.45 0.70 3.47
C LEU A 180 -13.69 0.52 4.36
N ALA A 181 -14.11 1.56 5.07
CA ALA A 181 -15.33 1.53 5.88
C ALA A 181 -16.62 1.39 5.05
N LEU A 182 -16.62 1.85 3.79
CA LEU A 182 -17.71 1.61 2.85
C LEU A 182 -17.65 0.21 2.23
N LYS A 183 -16.45 -0.27 1.95
CA LYS A 183 -16.22 -1.58 1.31
C LYS A 183 -16.57 -2.73 2.27
N GLN A 184 -16.19 -2.64 3.54
CA GLN A 184 -16.36 -3.70 4.52
C GLN A 184 -16.58 -3.14 5.94
N ASN A 185 -17.19 -3.94 6.83
CA ASN A 185 -17.43 -3.51 8.20
C ASN A 185 -16.14 -3.48 9.01
N VAL A 186 -15.65 -2.28 9.30
CA VAL A 186 -14.43 -2.02 10.10
C VAL A 186 -14.71 -1.25 11.39
N SER A 187 -15.98 -1.18 11.79
CA SER A 187 -16.45 -0.36 12.92
C SER A 187 -15.82 -0.72 14.27
N HIS A 188 -15.30 -1.94 14.40
CA HIS A 188 -14.53 -2.39 15.58
C HIS A 188 -13.09 -1.89 15.59
N ILE A 189 -12.56 -1.41 14.46
CA ILE A 189 -11.22 -0.82 14.34
C ILE A 189 -11.30 0.71 14.49
N TYR A 190 -12.21 1.34 13.75
CA TYR A 190 -12.46 2.79 13.80
C TYR A 190 -13.85 3.14 13.27
N THR A 191 -14.35 4.33 13.62
CA THR A 191 -15.57 4.91 13.06
C THR A 191 -15.25 6.04 12.09
N LEU A 192 -16.18 6.40 11.20
CA LEU A 192 -16.02 7.53 10.28
C LEU A 192 -15.74 8.86 11.00
N ASP A 193 -16.27 9.03 12.22
CA ASP A 193 -15.97 10.18 13.06
C ASP A 193 -14.51 10.22 13.49
N ASN A 194 -13.88 9.07 13.73
CA ASN A 194 -12.47 9.01 14.09
C ASN A 194 -11.53 9.47 12.96
N VAL A 195 -11.98 9.38 11.70
CA VAL A 195 -11.18 9.71 10.50
C VAL A 195 -11.34 11.17 10.06
N LYS A 196 -12.13 11.99 10.77
CA LYS A 196 -12.21 13.44 10.49
C LYS A 196 -10.86 14.11 10.78
N LEU A 197 -10.40 15.01 9.90
CA LEU A 197 -9.13 15.74 10.09
C LEU A 197 -9.24 16.83 11.16
N SER A 198 -10.40 17.49 11.26
CA SER A 198 -10.73 18.42 12.33
C SER A 198 -11.75 17.79 13.29
N ASN A 199 -11.68 18.20 14.55
CA ASN A 199 -12.74 17.93 15.52
C ASN A 199 -13.99 18.75 15.22
#